data_AF-A0A6G1ICK7-F1
#
_entry.id   AF-A0A6G1ICK7-F1
#
_cell.length_a   1.000
_cell.length_b   1.000
_cell.length_c   1.000
_cell.angle_alpha   90.00
_cell.angle_beta   90.00
_cell.angle_gamma   90.00
#
_symmetry.space_group_name_H-M   'P 1'
#
loop_
_entity.id
_entity.type
_entity.pdbx_description
1 polymer ?
#
loop_
_entity_poly.entity_id
_entity_poly.type
_entity_poly.pdbx_seq_one_letter_code
_entity_poly.pdbx_strand_id
1 'polypeptide(L)'
;MDKASQVLAQGAPPGVRKSYRALADHGDKAQSQQYLTPWEESGLLKFLLQMSDLGQPVRIKFIPFLAFVATRQRPATDRLLKPPGKNWAKAFEKRHPGIAARRVTALDWNRHDKHIAPKITH
;
A
#
# COMPACT_ATOMS: atom_id res chain seq x y z
N MET A 1 8.31 17.43 -31.32
CA MET A 1 6.98 17.30 -30.69
C MET A 1 7.18 16.96 -29.22
N ASP A 2 6.56 17.72 -28.34
CA ASP A 2 6.62 17.57 -26.90
C ASP A 2 5.66 16.47 -26.41
N LYS A 3 6.02 15.85 -25.27
CA LYS A 3 5.28 14.73 -24.68
C LYS A 3 3.84 15.10 -24.28
N ALA A 4 3.54 16.39 -24.08
CA ALA A 4 2.19 16.85 -23.79
C ALA A 4 1.28 16.82 -25.03
N SER A 5 1.81 17.16 -26.21
CA SER A 5 1.09 17.06 -27.48
C SER A 5 0.70 15.62 -27.85
N GLN A 6 1.49 14.63 -27.46
CA GLN A 6 1.22 13.21 -27.76
C GLN A 6 0.09 12.62 -26.90
N VAL A 7 -0.10 13.13 -25.68
CA VAL A 7 -1.16 12.68 -24.74
C VAL A 7 -2.53 13.20 -25.17
N LEU A 8 -2.61 14.37 -25.80
CA LEU A 8 -3.88 14.91 -26.32
C LEU A 8 -4.41 14.12 -27.51
N ALA A 9 -3.54 13.43 -28.27
CA ALA A 9 -3.92 12.68 -29.47
C ALA A 9 -4.57 11.32 -29.17
N GLN A 10 -4.37 10.73 -27.98
CA GLN A 10 -4.82 9.36 -27.69
C GLN A 10 -6.32 9.23 -27.39
N GLY A 11 -7.03 10.33 -27.11
CA GLY A 11 -8.47 10.32 -26.84
C GLY A 11 -8.85 9.55 -25.56
N ALA A 12 -9.96 9.96 -24.92
CA ALA A 12 -10.44 9.27 -23.72
C ALA A 12 -11.05 7.90 -24.08
N PRO A 13 -10.79 6.82 -23.32
CA PRO A 13 -11.37 5.50 -23.57
C PRO A 13 -12.91 5.53 -23.50
N PRO A 14 -13.62 4.71 -24.31
CA PRO A 14 -15.08 4.72 -24.35
C PRO A 14 -15.68 4.35 -22.99
N GLY A 15 -16.57 5.21 -22.45
CA GLY A 15 -17.29 4.97 -21.20
C GLY A 15 -16.80 5.76 -19.98
N VAL A 16 -15.70 6.51 -20.08
CA VAL A 16 -15.21 7.37 -18.99
C VAL A 16 -15.66 8.82 -19.21
N ARG A 17 -16.23 9.46 -18.18
CA ARG A 17 -16.58 10.89 -18.23
C ARG A 17 -15.33 11.70 -18.56
N LYS A 18 -15.38 12.52 -19.63
CA LYS A 18 -14.32 13.46 -20.05
C LYS A 18 -14.15 14.60 -19.04
N SER A 19 -13.70 14.27 -17.84
CA SER A 19 -13.34 15.22 -16.79
C SER A 19 -11.85 15.15 -16.55
N TYR A 20 -11.24 16.28 -16.19
CA TYR A 20 -9.80 16.36 -15.89
C TYR A 20 -9.38 15.32 -14.84
N ARG A 21 -10.21 15.08 -13.82
CA ARG A 21 -9.97 14.04 -12.79
C ARG A 21 -9.94 12.63 -13.37
N ALA A 22 -10.95 12.26 -14.15
CA ALA A 22 -11.02 10.91 -14.70
C ALA A 22 -9.86 10.60 -15.66
N LEU A 23 -9.41 11.59 -16.45
CA LEU A 23 -8.23 11.43 -17.30
C LEU A 23 -6.92 11.34 -16.51
N ALA A 24 -6.81 12.06 -15.38
CA ALA A 24 -5.66 11.97 -14.48
C ALA A 24 -5.60 10.61 -13.76
N ASP A 25 -6.76 10.04 -13.41
CA ASP A 25 -6.87 8.74 -12.74
C ASP A 25 -6.53 7.56 -13.67
N HIS A 26 -6.68 7.71 -14.99
CA HIS A 26 -6.47 6.66 -16.01
C HIS A 26 -5.09 6.70 -16.72
N GLY A 27 -4.20 7.63 -16.39
CA GLY A 27 -2.89 7.70 -17.05
C GLY A 27 -1.83 6.79 -16.42
N ASP A 28 -0.97 6.16 -17.24
CA ASP A 28 0.28 5.48 -16.84
C ASP A 28 1.19 6.32 -15.91
N LYS A 29 0.97 7.65 -15.90
CA LYS A 29 1.57 8.58 -14.95
C LYS A 29 1.35 8.16 -13.49
N ALA A 30 0.17 7.62 -13.14
CA ALA A 30 -0.16 7.23 -11.77
C ALA A 30 0.70 6.05 -11.27
N GLN A 31 1.14 5.15 -12.17
CA GLN A 31 2.07 4.08 -11.83
C GLN A 31 3.51 4.58 -11.72
N SER A 32 3.94 5.48 -12.61
CA SER A 32 5.29 6.08 -12.56
C SER A 32 5.52 6.98 -11.34
N GLN A 33 4.45 7.43 -10.66
CA GLN A 33 4.51 8.21 -9.43
C GLN A 33 4.39 7.34 -8.16
N GLN A 34 4.36 6.01 -8.30
CA GLN A 34 4.36 5.15 -7.12
C GLN A 34 5.74 5.18 -6.45
N TYR A 35 5.71 5.19 -5.12
CA TYR A 35 6.91 5.19 -4.29
C TYR A 35 7.76 3.93 -4.52
N LEU A 36 7.10 2.79 -4.69
CA LEU A 36 7.70 1.49 -5.00
C LEU A 36 7.53 1.18 -6.48
N THR A 37 8.52 0.51 -7.05
CA THR A 37 8.38 -0.16 -8.34
C THR A 37 7.43 -1.37 -8.18
N PRO A 38 6.80 -1.85 -9.28
CA PRO A 38 5.90 -3.00 -9.21
C PRO A 38 6.52 -4.25 -8.58
N TRP A 39 7.83 -4.46 -8.79
CA TRP A 39 8.59 -5.57 -8.22
C TRP A 39 8.81 -5.42 -6.72
N GLU A 40 9.18 -4.23 -6.25
CA GLU A 40 9.34 -3.94 -4.81
C GLU A 40 8.00 -4.01 -4.07
N GLU A 41 6.93 -3.48 -4.69
CA GLU A 41 5.56 -3.57 -4.18
C GLU A 41 5.18 -5.05 -4.01
N SER A 42 5.38 -5.88 -5.03
CA SER A 42 5.13 -7.33 -4.97
C SER A 42 5.92 -8.05 -3.87
N GLY A 43 7.21 -7.71 -3.71
CA GLY A 43 8.05 -8.27 -2.64
C GLY A 43 7.53 -7.91 -1.25
N LEU A 44 7.15 -6.64 -1.05
CA LEU A 44 6.55 -6.18 0.21
C LEU A 44 5.22 -6.88 0.50
N LEU A 45 4.37 -7.07 -0.51
CA LEU A 45 3.10 -7.79 -0.37
C LEU A 45 3.33 -9.24 0.09
N LYS A 46 4.27 -9.95 -0.55
CA LYS A 46 4.60 -11.33 -0.20
C LYS A 46 5.10 -11.45 1.25
N PHE A 47 5.96 -10.52 1.67
CA PHE A 47 6.43 -10.46 3.06
C PHE A 47 5.26 -10.24 4.03
N LEU A 48 4.39 -9.26 3.77
CA LEU A 48 3.24 -8.97 4.63
C LEU A 48 2.27 -10.16 4.73
N LEU A 49 2.05 -10.85 3.61
CA LEU A 49 1.21 -12.05 3.55
C LEU A 49 1.80 -13.19 4.39
N GLN A 50 3.10 -13.45 4.23
CA GLN A 50 3.82 -14.46 5.00
C GLN A 50 3.77 -14.16 6.50
N MET A 51 3.95 -12.90 6.89
CA MET A 51 3.83 -12.50 8.29
C MET A 51 2.41 -12.73 8.84
N SER A 52 1.37 -12.50 8.03
CA SER A 52 -0.01 -12.85 8.40
C SER A 52 -0.22 -14.36 8.54
N ASP A 53 0.31 -15.16 7.61
CA ASP A 53 0.18 -16.63 7.65
C ASP A 53 0.92 -17.25 8.85
N LEU A 54 2.00 -16.62 9.31
CA LEU A 54 2.72 -16.97 10.54
C LEU A 54 2.02 -16.47 11.82
N GLY A 55 0.82 -15.87 11.72
CA GLY A 55 0.06 -15.35 12.86
C GLY A 55 0.62 -14.04 13.44
N GLN A 56 1.55 -13.39 12.75
CA GLN A 56 2.22 -12.15 13.18
C GLN A 56 1.99 -10.99 12.18
N PRO A 57 0.73 -10.58 11.93
CA PRO A 57 0.45 -9.56 10.94
C PRO A 57 1.07 -8.20 11.32
N VAL A 58 1.69 -7.58 10.33
CA VAL A 58 2.38 -6.29 10.49
C VAL A 58 1.37 -5.15 10.63
N ARG A 59 1.56 -4.28 11.62
CA ARG A 59 0.70 -3.10 11.81
C ARG A 59 0.94 -2.08 10.69
N ILE A 60 -0.13 -1.45 10.20
CA ILE A 60 -0.09 -0.43 9.12
C ILE A 60 0.94 0.67 9.33
N LYS A 61 1.20 1.07 10.59
CA LYS A 61 2.18 2.12 10.93
C LYS A 61 3.61 1.78 10.50
N PHE A 62 3.94 0.50 10.34
CA PHE A 62 5.27 0.04 9.92
C PHE A 62 5.39 -0.12 8.41
N ILE A 63 4.28 -0.19 7.67
CA ILE A 63 4.29 -0.38 6.21
C ILE A 63 5.10 0.71 5.48
N PRO A 64 4.97 2.01 5.83
CA PRO A 64 5.82 3.03 5.21
C PRO A 64 7.31 2.82 5.43
N PHE A 65 7.70 2.44 6.64
CA PHE A 65 9.11 2.21 6.96
C PHE A 65 9.64 0.97 6.22
N LEU A 66 8.85 -0.10 6.12
CA LEU A 66 9.22 -1.29 5.34
C LEU A 66 9.36 -0.97 3.85
N ALA A 67 8.47 -0.15 3.29
CA ALA A 67 8.59 0.35 1.92
C ALA A 67 9.89 1.16 1.73
N PHE A 68 10.26 2.00 2.69
CA PHE A 68 11.53 2.73 2.66
C PHE A 68 12.76 1.81 2.74
N VAL A 69 12.69 0.74 3.53
CA VAL A 69 13.77 -0.25 3.58
C VAL A 69 13.89 -0.98 2.23
N ALA A 70 12.78 -1.29 1.57
CA ALA A 70 12.78 -1.91 0.25
C ALA A 70 13.51 -1.04 -0.80
N THR A 71 13.32 0.28 -0.77
CA THR A 71 13.99 1.20 -1.72
C THR A 71 15.48 1.39 -1.47
N ARG A 72 16.03 0.95 -0.32
CA ARG A 72 17.48 0.99 -0.07
C ARG A 72 18.28 0.04 -0.96
N GLN A 73 17.61 -0.98 -1.51
CA GLN A 73 18.21 -1.91 -2.49
C GLN A 73 18.49 -1.23 -3.83
N ARG A 74 17.96 -0.02 -4.07
CA ARG A 74 18.25 0.75 -5.27
C ARG A 74 19.69 1.29 -5.27
N PRO A 75 20.27 1.54 -6.46
CA PRO A 75 21.53 2.26 -6.59
C PRO A 75 21.42 3.66 -5.97
N ALA A 76 22.55 4.21 -5.52
CA ALA A 76 22.59 5.45 -4.72
C ALA A 76 21.85 6.63 -5.37
N THR A 77 21.84 6.71 -6.71
CA THR A 77 21.15 7.72 -7.50
C THR A 77 19.63 7.70 -7.36
N ASP A 78 19.04 6.51 -7.16
CA ASP A 78 17.58 6.30 -7.14
C ASP A 78 17.03 6.04 -5.73
N ARG A 79 17.89 6.14 -4.72
CA ARG A 79 17.51 5.96 -3.32
C ARG A 79 16.65 7.14 -2.86
N LEU A 80 15.45 6.80 -2.40
CA LEU A 80 14.60 7.77 -1.74
C LEU A 80 15.19 8.07 -0.36
N LEU A 81 15.19 9.35 0.02
CA LEU A 81 15.81 9.82 1.27
C LEU A 81 14.84 9.77 2.46
N LYS A 82 13.54 9.68 2.20
CA LYS A 82 12.49 9.76 3.22
C LYS A 82 11.47 8.65 3.02
N PRO A 83 10.92 8.10 4.11
CA PRO A 83 9.82 7.16 4.03
C PRO A 83 8.55 7.85 3.51
N PRO A 84 7.64 7.09 2.90
CA PRO A 84 6.37 7.61 2.46
C PRO A 84 5.48 7.97 3.66
N GLY A 85 4.53 8.88 3.47
CA GLY A 85 3.62 9.32 4.52
C GLY A 85 2.49 8.33 4.85
N LYS A 86 1.72 8.61 5.91
CA LYS A 86 0.56 7.80 6.34
C LYS A 86 -0.51 7.64 5.24
N ASN A 87 -0.70 8.65 4.39
CA ASN A 87 -1.67 8.60 3.29
C ASN A 87 -1.25 7.60 2.21
N TRP A 88 0.06 7.42 1.99
CA TRP A 88 0.56 6.41 1.08
C TRP A 88 0.26 4.99 1.58
N ALA A 89 0.43 4.72 2.89
CA ALA A 89 0.08 3.43 3.48
C ALA A 89 -1.41 3.09 3.28
N LYS A 90 -2.29 4.07 3.47
CA LYS A 90 -3.73 3.90 3.23
C LYS A 90 -4.02 3.63 1.75
N ALA A 91 -3.35 4.34 0.85
CA ALA A 91 -3.51 4.12 -0.60
C ALA A 91 -3.00 2.73 -1.02
N PHE A 92 -1.89 2.27 -0.42
CA PHE A 92 -1.35 0.93 -0.62
C PHE A 92 -2.35 -0.16 -0.19
N GLU A 93 -2.95 -0.02 1.00
CA GLU A 93 -4.00 -0.96 1.45
C GLU A 93 -5.22 -0.97 0.53
N LYS A 94 -5.63 0.18 -0.01
CA LYS A 94 -6.74 0.25 -0.98
C LYS A 94 -6.43 -0.50 -2.27
N ARG A 95 -5.17 -0.53 -2.72
CA ARG A 95 -4.75 -1.32 -3.88
C ARG A 95 -4.73 -2.83 -3.60
N HIS A 96 -4.55 -3.22 -2.34
CA HIS A 96 -4.33 -4.61 -1.92
C HIS A 96 -5.33 -5.05 -0.85
N PRO A 97 -6.61 -5.26 -1.21
CA PRO A 97 -7.66 -5.60 -0.26
C PRO A 97 -7.39 -6.91 0.51
N GLY A 98 -6.64 -7.85 -0.09
CA GLY A 98 -6.25 -9.11 0.57
C GLY A 98 -5.38 -8.92 1.83
N ILE A 99 -4.61 -7.83 1.91
CA ILE A 99 -3.85 -7.47 3.11
C ILE A 99 -4.75 -6.80 4.14
N ALA A 100 -5.68 -5.95 3.69
CA ALA A 100 -6.62 -5.27 4.59
C ALA A 100 -7.46 -6.27 5.40
N ALA A 101 -7.87 -7.38 4.78
CA ALA A 101 -8.61 -8.46 5.44
C ALA A 101 -7.80 -9.25 6.48
N ARG A 102 -6.46 -9.28 6.35
CA ARG A 102 -5.55 -10.06 7.21
C ARG A 102 -4.88 -9.24 8.31
N ARG A 103 -5.35 -8.00 8.53
CA ARG A 103 -4.86 -7.14 9.60
C ARG A 103 -5.37 -7.66 10.94
N VAL A 104 -4.47 -7.75 11.92
CA VAL A 104 -4.88 -7.65 13.32
C VAL A 104 -5.31 -6.21 13.54
N THR A 105 -6.61 -5.96 13.44
CA THR A 105 -7.27 -4.95 14.26
C THR A 105 -6.84 -5.25 15.71
N ALA A 106 -6.46 -4.21 16.46
CA ALA A 106 -6.00 -4.38 17.84
C ALA A 106 -6.91 -5.39 18.54
N LEU A 107 -6.30 -6.43 19.13
CA LEU A 107 -6.97 -7.44 19.96
C LEU A 107 -8.14 -6.74 20.65
N ASP A 108 -9.37 -7.13 20.31
CA ASP A 108 -10.55 -6.56 20.92
C ASP A 108 -10.41 -6.77 22.43
N TRP A 109 -10.05 -5.70 23.16
CA TRP A 109 -9.80 -5.77 24.59
C TRP A 109 -11.03 -6.31 25.33
N ASN A 110 -12.23 -6.16 24.76
CA ASN A 110 -13.45 -6.76 25.29
C ASN A 110 -13.45 -8.29 25.30
N ARG A 111 -12.55 -8.93 24.53
CA ARG A 111 -12.35 -10.39 24.54
C ARG A 111 -11.43 -10.85 25.68
N HIS A 112 -10.52 -9.99 26.13
CA HIS A 112 -9.58 -10.33 27.20
C HIS A 112 -10.32 -10.42 28.55
N ASP A 113 -11.18 -9.45 28.84
CA ASP A 113 -11.87 -9.37 30.13
C ASP A 113 -12.87 -10.53 30.34
N LYS A 114 -13.67 -10.84 29.31
CA LYS A 114 -14.76 -11.83 29.38
C LYS A 114 -14.29 -13.29 29.47
N HIS A 115 -13.09 -13.61 28.99
CA HIS A 115 -12.63 -15.01 28.90
C HIS A 115 -11.49 -15.36 29.88
N ILE A 116 -11.01 -14.41 30.67
CA ILE A 116 -9.88 -14.59 31.60
C ILE A 116 -10.34 -14.52 33.05
N ALA A 117 -11.29 -13.66 33.40
CA ALA A 117 -11.87 -13.59 34.74
C ALA A 117 -12.29 -14.97 35.32
N PRO A 118 -12.99 -15.85 34.56
CA PRO A 118 -13.38 -17.17 35.10
C PRO A 118 -12.23 -18.19 35.19
N LYS A 119 -11.03 -17.87 34.70
CA LYS A 119 -9.86 -18.78 34.71
C LYS A 119 -8.84 -18.48 35.81
N ILE A 120 -8.97 -17.35 36.50
CA ILE A 120 -8.06 -16.89 37.55
C ILE A 120 -8.61 -17.20 38.96
N THR A 121 -9.89 -17.52 39.09
CA THR A 121 -10.49 -18.00 40.34
C THR A 121 -10.30 -19.51 40.47
N HIS A 122 -9.24 -19.90 41.16
CA HIS A 122 -9.08 -21.23 41.78
C HIS A 122 -8.62 -21.07 43.22
#